data_AF-T1AMH1-F1
#
_entry.id   AF-T1AMH1-F1
#
_cell.length_a   1.000
_cell.length_b   1.000
_cell.length_c   1.000
_cell.angle_alpha   90.00
_cell.angle_beta   90.00
_cell.angle_gamma   90.00
#
_symmetry.space_group_name_H-M   'P 1'
#
loop_
_entity.id
_entity.type
_entity.pdbx_description
1 polymer ?
#
loop_
_entity_poly.entity_id
_entity_poly.type
_entity_poly.pdbx_seq_one_letter_code
_entity_poly.pdbx_strand_id
1 'polypeptide(L)'
;MSEAASVPALSTGVSPAFLRDARGLQRKLVEEYYGQLASDATPRRPVAYMLVGGNLTEILRSFDYDVVFPEIVALNCAIKHQSLDNILHAESMGYGLDVCGYVKNDLGLQDLGGKTSFGQIPRPDLLVCSFSG
;
A
#
# COMPACT_ATOMS: atom_id res chain seq x y z
N MET A 1 -30.25 -8.19 -30.98
CA MET A 1 -30.33 -6.88 -30.31
C MET A 1 -30.52 -7.17 -28.83
N SER A 2 -29.44 -7.14 -28.04
CA SER A 2 -29.52 -7.29 -26.58
C SER A 2 -29.23 -5.91 -26.01
N GLU A 3 -30.29 -5.29 -25.49
CA GLU A 3 -30.26 -3.98 -24.86
C GLU A 3 -29.62 -4.15 -23.48
N ALA A 4 -28.44 -3.57 -23.28
CA ALA A 4 -27.77 -3.57 -22.00
C ALA A 4 -28.63 -2.73 -21.03
N ALA A 5 -29.27 -3.40 -20.09
CA ALA A 5 -30.03 -2.75 -19.03
C ALA A 5 -29.13 -1.76 -18.28
N SER A 6 -29.49 -0.47 -18.32
CA SER A 6 -28.82 0.56 -17.55
C SER A 6 -29.06 0.32 -16.06
N VAL A 7 -28.00 -0.04 -15.35
CA VAL A 7 -28.04 -0.17 -13.88
C VAL A 7 -28.39 1.21 -13.32
N PRO A 8 -29.51 1.37 -12.59
CA PRO A 8 -29.88 2.66 -12.04
C PRO A 8 -28.81 3.07 -11.02
N ALA A 9 -28.24 4.26 -11.21
CA ALA A 9 -27.28 4.83 -10.28
C ALA A 9 -27.96 4.96 -8.91
N LEU A 10 -27.51 4.16 -7.94
CA LEU A 10 -27.95 4.27 -6.55
C LEU A 10 -27.69 5.70 -6.07
N SER A 11 -28.77 6.46 -5.86
CA SER A 11 -28.73 7.76 -5.20
C SER A 11 -28.41 7.52 -3.74
N THR A 12 -27.13 7.64 -3.39
CA THR A 12 -26.62 7.41 -2.03
C THR A 12 -27.06 8.49 -1.02
N GLY A 13 -27.85 9.48 -1.43
CA GLY A 13 -28.21 10.64 -0.61
C GLY A 13 -27.04 11.59 -0.32
N VAL A 14 -25.84 11.28 -0.82
CA VAL A 14 -24.62 12.05 -0.61
C VAL A 14 -24.42 13.00 -1.80
N SER A 15 -24.15 14.27 -1.52
CA SER A 15 -23.97 15.26 -2.59
C SER A 15 -22.71 14.96 -3.42
N PRO A 16 -22.74 15.18 -4.76
CA PRO A 16 -21.56 15.02 -5.60
C PRO A 16 -20.38 15.92 -5.19
N ALA A 17 -20.66 17.08 -4.59
CA ALA A 17 -19.64 17.97 -4.04
C ALA A 17 -18.92 17.33 -2.86
N PHE A 18 -19.67 16.79 -1.89
CA PHE A 18 -19.10 16.08 -0.75
C PHE A 18 -18.21 14.92 -1.18
N LEU A 19 -18.64 14.11 -2.14
CA LEU A 19 -17.84 12.98 -2.64
C LEU A 19 -16.52 13.44 -3.28
N ARG A 20 -16.52 14.58 -3.96
CA ARG A 20 -15.31 15.17 -4.55
C ARG A 20 -14.35 15.62 -3.45
N ASP A 21 -14.86 16.32 -2.46
CA ASP A 21 -14.06 16.83 -1.34
C ASP A 21 -13.49 15.69 -0.50
N ALA A 22 -14.30 14.65 -0.23
CA ALA A 22 -13.89 13.46 0.50
C ALA A 22 -12.76 12.70 -0.22
N ARG A 23 -12.87 12.51 -1.55
CA ARG A 23 -11.79 11.91 -2.36
C ARG A 23 -10.53 12.77 -2.35
N GLY A 24 -10.69 14.10 -2.39
CA GLY A 24 -9.60 15.05 -2.27
C GLY A 24 -8.85 14.92 -0.95
N LEU A 25 -9.59 14.86 0.17
CA LEU A 25 -9.03 14.68 1.51
C LEU A 25 -8.37 13.30 1.65
N GLN A 26 -9.02 12.23 1.20
CA GLN A 26 -8.46 10.88 1.24
C GLN A 26 -7.09 10.84 0.53
N ARG A 27 -7.02 11.39 -0.69
CA ARG A 27 -5.76 11.47 -1.45
C ARG A 27 -4.69 12.22 -0.67
N LYS A 28 -5.04 13.39 -0.12
CA LYS A 28 -4.13 14.21 0.68
C LYS A 28 -3.57 13.44 1.88
N LEU A 29 -4.42 12.74 2.64
CA LEU A 29 -4.01 11.96 3.81
C LEU A 29 -3.06 10.82 3.43
N VAL A 30 -3.29 10.15 2.31
CA VAL A 30 -2.41 9.07 1.81
C VAL A 30 -1.06 9.63 1.35
N GLU A 31 -1.06 10.75 0.62
CA GLU A 31 0.15 11.44 0.18
C GLU A 31 0.99 11.92 1.37
N GLU A 32 0.34 12.49 2.39
CA GLU A 32 1.00 12.92 3.63
C GLU A 32 1.58 11.73 4.41
N TYR A 33 0.84 10.61 4.49
CA TYR A 33 1.31 9.40 5.17
C TYR A 33 2.59 8.83 4.55
N TYR A 34 2.60 8.59 3.24
CA TYR A 34 3.79 8.08 2.56
C TYR A 34 4.90 9.14 2.43
N GLY A 35 4.55 10.42 2.41
CA GLY A 35 5.52 11.51 2.47
C GLY A 35 6.27 11.58 3.80
N GLN A 36 5.60 11.30 4.92
CA GLN A 36 6.23 11.23 6.24
C GLN A 36 7.23 10.07 6.34
N LEU A 37 6.86 8.89 5.84
CA LEU A 37 7.74 7.71 5.79
C LEU A 37 9.03 7.93 4.98
N ALA A 38 8.99 8.86 4.02
CA ALA A 38 10.09 9.23 3.14
C ALA A 38 10.94 10.39 3.65
N SER A 39 10.57 11.03 4.76
CA SER A 39 11.17 12.28 5.19
C SER A 39 12.44 12.07 6.03
N ASP A 40 13.53 12.73 5.63
CA ASP A 40 14.76 12.83 6.44
C ASP A 40 14.73 14.01 7.43
N ALA A 41 13.60 14.76 7.50
CA ALA A 41 13.50 15.98 8.30
C ALA A 41 13.40 15.71 9.81
N THR A 42 13.05 14.48 10.20
CA THR A 42 12.96 14.04 11.60
C THR A 42 13.84 12.82 11.84
N PRO A 43 14.27 12.56 13.09
CA PRO A 43 14.96 11.32 13.42
C PRO A 43 14.13 10.13 12.91
N ARG A 44 14.77 9.22 12.16
CA ARG A 44 14.12 8.03 11.62
C ARG A 44 13.45 7.27 12.76
N ARG A 45 12.13 7.14 12.70
CA ARG A 45 11.38 6.19 13.53
C ARG A 45 11.58 4.79 12.97
N PRO A 46 11.66 3.75 13.83
CA PRO A 46 11.75 2.39 13.34
C PRO A 46 10.48 2.02 12.57
N VAL A 47 10.62 1.29 11.48
CA VAL A 47 9.52 0.94 10.58
C VAL A 47 9.10 -0.51 10.79
N ALA A 48 7.82 -0.75 11.05
CA ALA A 48 7.24 -2.08 11.12
C ALA A 48 6.42 -2.39 9.86
N TYR A 49 6.68 -3.53 9.24
CA TYR A 49 5.84 -4.06 8.17
C TYR A 49 4.79 -4.99 8.74
N MET A 50 3.53 -4.66 8.50
CA MET A 50 2.36 -5.43 8.89
C MET A 50 1.90 -6.27 7.70
N LEU A 51 2.35 -7.52 7.63
CA LEU A 51 2.05 -8.41 6.47
C LEU A 51 0.60 -8.88 6.42
N VAL A 52 -0.15 -8.70 7.50
CA VAL A 52 -1.59 -8.86 7.56
C VAL A 52 -2.18 -7.57 8.14
N GLY A 53 -3.22 -7.04 7.51
CA GLY A 53 -3.80 -5.76 7.85
C GLY A 53 -4.17 -5.61 9.33
N GLY A 54 -3.78 -4.49 9.93
CA GLY A 54 -4.35 -3.92 11.16
C GLY A 54 -3.99 -4.58 12.49
N ASN A 55 -3.58 -5.85 12.52
CA ASN A 55 -3.38 -6.57 13.78
C ASN A 55 -2.17 -6.04 14.55
N LEU A 56 -2.38 -5.25 15.62
CA LEU A 56 -1.37 -4.64 16.50
C LEU A 56 -0.81 -3.25 16.07
N THR A 57 -1.46 -2.54 15.15
CA THR A 57 -0.99 -1.21 14.70
C THR A 57 -0.87 -0.22 15.86
N GLU A 58 -1.86 -0.19 16.75
CA GLU A 58 -1.93 0.71 17.90
C GLU A 58 -0.81 0.43 18.90
N ILE A 59 -0.44 -0.83 19.08
CA ILE A 59 0.66 -1.23 19.97
C ILE A 59 1.99 -0.72 19.39
N LEU A 60 2.26 -0.96 18.11
CA LEU A 60 3.54 -0.51 17.53
C LEU A 60 3.65 1.01 17.51
N ARG A 61 2.55 1.71 17.18
CA ARG A 61 2.52 3.18 17.23
C ARG A 61 2.73 3.73 18.64
N SER A 62 2.33 3.03 19.70
CA SER A 62 2.60 3.47 21.08
C SER A 62 4.07 3.34 21.49
N PHE A 63 4.86 2.55 20.75
CA PHE A 63 6.32 2.47 20.83
C PHE A 63 7.02 3.30 19.74
N ASP A 64 6.32 4.28 19.17
CA ASP A 64 6.86 5.21 18.18
C ASP A 64 7.32 4.57 16.86
N TYR A 65 6.78 3.40 16.50
CA TYR A 65 7.00 2.83 15.17
C TYR A 65 6.15 3.51 14.10
N ASP A 66 6.77 3.77 12.96
CA ASP A 66 6.05 3.98 11.72
C ASP A 66 5.61 2.63 11.15
N VAL A 67 4.44 2.60 10.52
CA VAL A 67 3.81 1.34 10.10
C VAL A 67 3.62 1.33 8.59
N VAL A 68 4.03 0.26 7.92
CA VAL A 68 3.75 0.03 6.51
C VAL A 68 2.94 -1.23 6.38
N PHE A 69 1.96 -1.22 5.49
CA PHE A 69 1.15 -2.38 5.14
C PHE A 69 1.55 -2.83 3.73
N PRO A 70 2.42 -3.84 3.57
CA PRO A 70 2.94 -4.21 2.26
C PRO A 70 1.83 -4.61 1.27
N GLU A 71 0.77 -5.27 1.75
CA GLU A 71 -0.45 -5.53 0.96
C GLU A 71 -1.04 -4.25 0.31
N ILE A 72 -1.12 -3.15 1.07
CA ILE A 72 -1.64 -1.88 0.57
C ILE A 72 -0.64 -1.22 -0.38
N VAL A 73 0.66 -1.36 -0.14
CA VAL A 73 1.72 -0.88 -1.05
C VAL A 73 1.62 -1.62 -2.38
N ALA A 74 1.54 -2.95 -2.37
CA ALA A 74 1.39 -3.78 -3.56
C ALA A 74 0.12 -3.45 -4.35
N LEU A 75 -1.02 -3.24 -3.67
CA LEU A 75 -2.25 -2.77 -4.30
C LEU A 75 -2.06 -1.40 -4.97
N ASN A 76 -1.40 -0.46 -4.31
CA ASN A 76 -1.14 0.87 -4.88
C ASN A 76 -0.18 0.79 -6.08
N CYS A 77 0.83 -0.07 -6.04
CA CYS A 77 1.69 -0.35 -7.19
C CYS A 77 0.88 -0.94 -8.35
N ALA A 78 -0.02 -1.88 -8.08
CA ALA A 78 -0.84 -2.52 -9.12
C ALA A 78 -1.79 -1.53 -9.82
N ILE A 79 -2.56 -0.73 -9.06
CA ILE A 79 -3.50 0.25 -9.65
C ILE A 79 -2.79 1.37 -10.42
N LYS A 80 -1.50 1.59 -10.15
CA LYS A 80 -0.65 2.56 -10.85
C LYS A 80 0.23 1.91 -11.93
N HIS A 81 0.02 0.64 -12.22
CA HIS A 81 0.78 -0.13 -13.22
C HIS A 81 2.30 -0.18 -12.96
N GLN A 82 2.72 -0.15 -11.69
CA GLN A 82 4.13 -0.21 -11.26
C GLN A 82 4.52 -1.59 -10.70
N SER A 83 3.57 -2.52 -10.53
CA SER A 83 3.83 -3.81 -9.87
C SER A 83 4.52 -4.84 -10.76
N LEU A 84 4.36 -4.76 -12.08
CA LEU A 84 4.88 -5.78 -13.01
C LEU A 84 6.41 -5.86 -12.94
N ASP A 85 7.10 -4.72 -13.01
CA ASP A 85 8.56 -4.68 -12.95
C ASP A 85 9.09 -5.25 -11.64
N ASN A 86 8.43 -4.94 -10.51
CA ASN A 86 8.78 -5.50 -9.21
C ASN A 86 8.59 -7.02 -9.18
N ILE A 87 7.47 -7.52 -9.72
CA ILE A 87 7.17 -8.96 -9.75
C ILE A 87 8.20 -9.70 -10.62
N LEU A 88 8.50 -9.20 -11.82
CA LEU A 88 9.49 -9.80 -12.71
C LEU A 88 10.89 -9.77 -12.09
N HIS A 89 11.23 -8.70 -11.37
CA HIS A 89 12.49 -8.62 -10.63
C HIS A 89 12.55 -9.71 -9.55
N ALA A 90 11.51 -9.88 -8.74
CA ALA A 90 11.44 -10.96 -7.77
C ALA A 90 11.53 -12.35 -8.42
N GLU A 91 10.85 -12.58 -9.55
CA GLU A 91 10.98 -13.85 -10.30
C GLU A 91 12.41 -14.08 -10.79
N SER A 92 13.12 -13.03 -11.22
CA SER A 92 14.54 -13.11 -11.60
C SER A 92 15.47 -13.45 -10.42
N MET A 93 15.05 -13.14 -9.19
CA MET A 93 15.73 -13.55 -7.95
C MET A 93 15.45 -15.02 -7.57
N GLY A 94 14.57 -15.73 -8.31
CA GLY A 94 14.24 -17.13 -8.08
C GLY A 94 12.95 -17.38 -7.30
N TYR A 95 12.13 -16.35 -7.03
CA TYR A 95 10.81 -16.55 -6.43
C TYR A 95 9.84 -17.18 -7.43
N GLY A 96 9.12 -18.22 -6.98
CA GLY A 96 8.22 -19.01 -7.82
C GLY A 96 7.06 -18.23 -8.43
N LEU A 97 6.55 -18.71 -9.57
CA LEU A 97 5.38 -18.11 -10.23
C LEU A 97 4.10 -18.23 -9.39
N ASP A 98 4.05 -19.25 -8.53
CA ASP A 98 2.98 -19.57 -7.59
C ASP A 98 3.00 -18.71 -6.31
N VAL A 99 4.08 -17.98 -6.04
CA VAL A 99 4.14 -17.01 -4.95
C VAL A 99 3.15 -15.87 -5.21
N CYS A 100 2.44 -15.43 -4.18
CA CYS A 100 1.49 -14.33 -4.26
C CYS A 100 2.11 -13.08 -4.90
N GLY A 101 1.39 -12.45 -5.83
CA GLY A 101 1.83 -11.23 -6.50
C GLY A 101 2.13 -10.06 -5.55
N TYR A 102 1.45 -9.98 -4.41
CA TYR A 102 1.74 -8.94 -3.40
C TYR A 102 3.13 -9.13 -2.79
N VAL A 103 3.43 -10.36 -2.36
CA VAL A 103 4.74 -10.73 -1.82
C VAL A 103 5.85 -10.47 -2.84
N LYS A 104 5.65 -10.89 -4.10
CA LYS A 104 6.62 -10.63 -5.17
C LYS A 104 6.80 -9.15 -5.45
N ASN A 105 5.72 -8.36 -5.48
CA ASN A 105 5.82 -6.91 -5.63
C ASN A 105 6.67 -6.30 -4.51
N ASP A 106 6.41 -6.66 -3.25
CA ASP A 106 7.09 -6.03 -2.12
C ASP A 106 8.57 -6.41 -2.04
N LEU A 107 8.89 -7.68 -2.32
CA LEU A 107 10.27 -8.15 -2.44
C LEU A 107 11.01 -7.41 -3.55
N GLY A 108 10.41 -7.36 -4.75
CA GLY A 108 11.01 -6.68 -5.89
C GLY A 108 11.19 -5.19 -5.66
N LEU A 109 10.16 -4.53 -5.12
CA LEU A 109 10.20 -3.11 -4.78
C LEU A 109 11.34 -2.80 -3.81
N GLN A 110 11.49 -3.57 -2.73
CA GLN A 110 12.53 -3.32 -1.72
C GLN A 110 13.94 -3.65 -2.20
N ASP A 111 14.10 -4.59 -3.13
CA ASP A 111 15.38 -4.88 -3.76
C ASP A 111 15.77 -3.78 -4.77
N LEU A 112 14.78 -3.23 -5.50
CA LEU A 112 14.92 -2.09 -6.40
C LEU A 112 15.01 -0.72 -5.70
N GLY A 113 15.13 -0.72 -4.36
CA GLY A 113 15.38 0.50 -3.58
C GLY A 113 14.12 1.24 -3.11
N GLY A 114 12.93 0.64 -3.18
CA GLY A 114 11.73 1.09 -2.47
C GLY A 114 10.99 2.28 -3.07
N LYS A 115 11.37 2.73 -4.27
CA LYS A 115 10.83 3.96 -4.88
C LYS A 115 9.49 3.69 -5.58
N THR A 116 8.43 4.43 -5.21
CA THR A 116 7.13 4.39 -5.90
C THR A 116 6.74 5.78 -6.40
N SER A 117 5.67 5.87 -7.20
CA SER A 117 5.13 7.16 -7.63
C SER A 117 4.40 7.94 -6.53
N PHE A 118 4.15 7.32 -5.38
CA PHE A 118 3.41 7.89 -4.25
C PHE A 118 4.26 8.03 -2.98
N GLY A 119 5.54 7.68 -3.03
CA GLY A 119 6.48 7.88 -1.93
C GLY A 119 7.71 6.98 -2.00
N GLN A 120 8.66 7.23 -1.11
CA GLN A 120 9.74 6.29 -0.84
C GLN A 120 9.25 5.32 0.24
N ILE A 121 9.23 4.02 -0.05
CA ILE A 121 8.86 3.00 0.92
C ILE A 121 10.13 2.56 1.65
N PRO A 122 10.29 2.90 2.95
CA PRO A 122 11.49 2.55 3.69
C PRO A 122 11.56 1.04 3.96
N ARG A 123 12.78 0.51 4.10
CA ARG A 123 12.99 -0.86 4.58
C ARG A 123 12.48 -1.02 6.01
N PRO A 124 11.91 -2.20 6.36
CA PRO A 124 11.46 -2.49 7.70
C PRO A 124 12.63 -2.70 8.66
N ASP A 125 12.45 -2.24 9.89
CA ASP A 125 13.24 -2.62 11.06
C ASP A 125 12.60 -3.79 11.83
N LEU A 126 11.29 -4.03 11.60
CA LEU A 126 10.53 -5.14 12.17
C LEU A 126 9.54 -5.71 11.14
N LEU A 127 9.47 -7.03 11.04
CA LEU A 127 8.42 -7.73 10.31
C LEU A 127 7.42 -8.30 11.30
N VAL A 128 6.15 -7.91 11.17
CA VAL A 128 5.05 -8.45 11.99
C VAL A 128 4.22 -9.38 11.11
N CYS A 129 4.51 -10.65 11.26
CA CYS A 129 3.81 -11.74 10.60
C CYS A 129 2.75 -12.27 11.57
N SER A 130 1.48 -12.11 11.23
CA SER A 130 0.40 -12.82 11.93
C SER A 130 -0.20 -13.84 10.99
N PHE A 131 -0.38 -15.06 11.47
CA PHE A 131 -1.07 -16.12 10.75
C PHE A 131 -2.47 -16.23 11.36
N SER A 132 -3.50 -15.95 10.57
CA SER A 132 -4.86 -16.39 10.87
C SER A 132 -5.12 -17.56 9.93
N GLY A 133 -5.11 -18.77 10.50
CA GLY A 133 -5.30 -20.02 9.76
C GLY A 133 -6.71 -20.18 9.24
#